data_AF-A0A7K3HIX4-F1
#
_entry.id   AF-A0A7K3HIX4-F1
#
_cell.length_a   1.000
_cell.length_b   1.000
_cell.length_c   1.000
_cell.angle_alpha   90.00
_cell.angle_beta   90.00
_cell.angle_gamma   90.00
#
_symmetry.space_group_name_H-M   'P 1'
#
loop_
_entity.id
_entity.type
_entity.pdbx_description
1 polymer ?
#
loop_
_entity_poly.entity_id
_entity_poly.type
_entity_poly.pdbx_seq_one_letter_code
_entity_poly.pdbx_strand_id
1 'polypeptide(L)'
;SSADPRADALAAGEEWGRALLSGAEPARSPEDARGRVLDLLGEIGFAPEPDEDGHGARLPRCPFIEAVREHPGVICSVHAGLARGGMAALGGDADQVELLPFAEPDACRLRLG
;
A
#
# COMPACT_ATOMS: atom_id res chain seq x y z
N SER A 1 -10.45 -18.15 -14.73
CA SER A 1 -9.61 -16.95 -14.92
C SER A 1 -10.51 -15.74 -14.77
N SER A 2 -10.10 -14.73 -14.00
CA SER A 2 -10.88 -13.49 -13.85
C SER A 2 -10.90 -12.70 -15.17
N ALA A 3 -11.95 -11.91 -15.38
CA ALA A 3 -12.05 -10.96 -16.49
C ALA A 3 -11.17 -9.71 -16.28
N ASP A 4 -10.88 -9.35 -15.01
CA ASP A 4 -9.95 -8.28 -14.66
C ASP A 4 -9.13 -8.67 -13.41
N PRO A 5 -8.03 -9.42 -13.60
CA PRO A 5 -7.16 -9.84 -12.50
C PRO A 5 -6.53 -8.69 -11.70
N ARG A 6 -6.42 -7.49 -12.27
CA ARG A 6 -5.83 -6.34 -11.56
C ARG A 6 -6.85 -5.68 -10.64
N ALA A 7 -8.09 -5.52 -11.11
CA ALA A 7 -9.18 -5.01 -10.28
C ALA A 7 -9.45 -5.95 -9.10
N ASP A 8 -9.49 -7.26 -9.34
CA ASP A 8 -9.66 -8.25 -8.27
C ASP A 8 -8.51 -8.22 -7.26
N ALA A 9 -7.28 -8.09 -7.74
CA ALA A 9 -6.11 -7.97 -6.87
C ALA A 9 -6.13 -6.68 -6.04
N LEU A 10 -6.57 -5.56 -6.62
CA LEU A 10 -6.75 -4.31 -5.89
C LEU A 10 -7.78 -4.48 -4.77
N ALA A 11 -8.95 -5.05 -5.08
CA ALA A 11 -10.00 -5.30 -4.10
C ALA A 11 -9.54 -6.24 -2.98
N ALA A 12 -8.82 -7.31 -3.32
CA ALA A 12 -8.23 -8.23 -2.34
C ALA A 12 -7.21 -7.54 -1.44
N GLY A 13 -6.36 -6.68 -2.00
CA GLY A 13 -5.44 -5.84 -1.25
C GLY A 13 -6.17 -4.92 -0.28
N GLU A 14 -7.23 -4.25 -0.72
CA GLU A 14 -8.03 -3.35 0.12
C GLU A 14 -8.69 -4.07 1.29
N GLU A 15 -9.26 -5.25 1.05
CA GLU A 15 -9.81 -6.08 2.10
C GLU A 15 -8.74 -6.47 3.12
N TRP A 16 -7.57 -6.88 2.64
CA TRP A 16 -6.45 -7.26 3.50
C TRP A 16 -5.94 -6.07 4.33
N GLY A 17 -5.75 -4.90 3.73
CA GLY A 17 -5.34 -3.69 4.43
C GLY A 17 -6.30 -3.28 5.53
N ARG A 18 -7.62 -3.37 5.28
CA ARG A 18 -8.65 -3.15 6.30
C ARG A 18 -8.61 -4.20 7.40
N ALA A 19 -8.41 -5.46 7.05
CA ALA A 19 -8.35 -6.55 8.02
C ALA A 19 -7.15 -6.43 8.98
N LEU A 20 -5.99 -6.01 8.47
CA LEU A 20 -4.78 -5.79 9.29
C LEU A 20 -4.94 -4.69 10.34
N LEU A 21 -5.81 -3.70 10.07
CA LEU A 21 -6.13 -2.60 10.98
C LEU A 21 -7.52 -2.75 11.62
N SER A 22 -8.10 -3.96 11.57
CA SER A 22 -9.39 -4.23 12.17
C SER A 22 -9.33 -4.04 13.70
N GLY A 23 -10.22 -3.22 14.24
CA GLY A 23 -10.25 -2.89 15.66
C GLY A 23 -9.20 -1.85 16.09
N ALA A 24 -8.44 -1.28 15.16
CA ALA A 24 -7.60 -0.13 15.45
C ALA A 24 -8.46 1.12 15.60
N GLU A 25 -8.09 2.00 16.54
CA GLU A 25 -8.76 3.30 16.68
C GLU A 25 -8.53 4.14 15.41
N PRO A 26 -9.50 5.00 15.02
CA PRO A 26 -9.31 5.96 13.92
C PRO A 26 -8.07 6.81 14.12
N ALA A 27 -7.47 7.26 13.01
CA ALA A 27 -6.36 8.20 13.10
C ALA A 27 -6.82 9.55 13.64
N ARG A 28 -5.92 10.22 14.36
CA ARG A 28 -6.19 11.54 14.97
C ARG A 28 -6.09 12.69 13.98
N SER A 29 -5.40 12.46 12.87
CA SER A 29 -5.22 13.40 11.76
C SER A 29 -4.81 12.66 10.48
N PRO A 30 -4.82 13.32 9.31
CA PRO A 30 -4.29 12.73 8.08
C PRO A 30 -2.83 12.28 8.21
N GLU A 31 -1.99 13.06 8.90
CA GLU A 31 -0.57 12.72 9.15
C GLU A 31 -0.45 11.44 9.98
N ASP A 32 -1.27 11.30 11.02
CA ASP A 32 -1.33 10.10 11.87
C ASP A 32 -1.78 8.87 11.06
N ALA A 33 -2.72 9.04 10.12
CA ALA A 33 -3.15 7.97 9.22
C ALA A 33 -2.01 7.52 8.31
N ARG A 34 -1.32 8.46 7.64
CA ARG A 34 -0.18 8.17 6.76
C ARG A 34 0.95 7.48 7.51
N GLY A 35 1.32 7.99 8.68
CA GLY A 35 2.35 7.39 9.54
C GLY A 35 2.03 5.93 9.88
N ARG A 36 0.80 5.65 10.32
CA ARG A 36 0.39 4.29 10.68
C ARG A 36 0.33 3.33 9.48
N VAL A 37 -0.01 3.82 8.28
CA VAL A 37 0.08 3.01 7.06
C VAL A 37 1.54 2.69 6.73
N LEU A 38 2.45 3.65 6.86
CA LEU A 38 3.88 3.40 6.65
C LEU A 38 4.45 2.43 7.69
N ASP A 39 4.06 2.54 8.96
CA ASP A 39 4.45 1.59 10.00
C ASP A 39 3.98 0.17 9.66
N LEU A 40 2.70 0.01 9.28
CA LEU A 40 2.13 -1.27 8.84
C LEU A 40 2.91 -1.86 7.66
N LEU A 41 3.22 -1.04 6.64
CA LEU A 41 4.00 -1.46 5.48
C LEU A 41 5.41 -1.92 5.89
N GLY A 42 6.02 -1.27 6.88
CA GLY A 42 7.28 -1.69 7.48
C GLY A 42 7.20 -3.06 8.15
N GLU A 43 6.16 -3.27 8.97
CA GLU A 43 5.92 -4.53 9.70
C GLU A 43 5.76 -5.74 8.76
N ILE A 44 5.09 -5.56 7.62
CA ILE A 44 4.87 -6.63 6.64
C ILE A 44 5.98 -6.72 5.57
N GLY A 45 7.05 -5.93 5.70
CA GLY A 45 8.30 -6.14 4.97
C GLY A 45 8.56 -5.27 3.74
N PHE A 46 7.76 -4.23 3.47
CA PHE A 46 8.04 -3.27 2.38
C PHE A 46 9.23 -2.34 2.70
N ALA A 47 9.55 -2.18 3.98
CA ALA A 47 10.60 -1.30 4.48
C ALA A 47 10.53 0.13 3.92
N PRO A 48 9.41 0.86 4.14
CA PRO A 48 9.21 2.18 3.58
C PRO A 48 10.28 3.17 4.05
N GLU A 49 10.68 4.03 3.13
CA GLU A 49 11.54 5.19 3.35
C GLU A 49 10.66 6.44 3.13
N PRO A 50 10.11 7.05 4.19
CA PRO A 50 9.15 8.15 4.08
C PRO A 50 9.76 9.42 3.46
N ASP A 51 8.94 10.17 2.72
CA ASP A 51 9.28 11.52 2.29
C ASP A 51 9.36 12.46 3.51
N GLU A 52 10.15 13.56 3.41
CA GLU A 52 10.30 14.54 4.50
C GLU A 52 8.97 15.20 4.90
N ASP A 53 8.04 15.33 3.95
CA ASP A 53 6.70 15.88 4.17
C ASP A 53 5.66 14.83 4.60
N GLY A 54 6.00 13.55 4.57
CA GLY A 54 5.13 12.43 4.94
C GLY A 54 3.97 12.16 3.97
N HIS A 55 3.98 12.71 2.75
CA HIS A 55 2.92 12.50 1.75
C HIS A 55 3.17 11.27 0.85
N GLY A 56 4.27 10.55 1.10
CA GLY A 56 4.65 9.39 0.33
C GLY A 56 5.85 8.68 0.95
N ALA A 57 6.29 7.63 0.25
CA ALA A 57 7.47 6.87 0.61
C ALA A 57 8.07 6.17 -0.59
N ARG A 58 9.37 5.95 -0.56
CA ARG A 58 10.07 4.99 -1.40
C ARG A 58 9.94 3.59 -0.78
N LEU A 59 9.59 2.59 -1.58
CA LEU A 59 9.42 1.19 -1.16
C LEU A 59 10.48 0.30 -1.83
N PRO A 60 11.64 0.05 -1.18
CA PRO A 60 12.74 -0.73 -1.75
C PRO A 60 12.48 -2.24 -1.79
N ARG A 61 11.46 -2.74 -1.09
CA ARG A 61 11.18 -4.17 -1.01
C ARG A 61 9.77 -4.49 -1.48
N CYS A 62 9.70 -5.53 -2.29
CA CYS A 62 8.46 -6.21 -2.65
C CYS A 62 8.49 -7.57 -1.94
N PRO A 63 7.69 -7.80 -0.87
CA PRO A 63 7.77 -9.04 -0.09
C PRO A 63 7.39 -10.28 -0.89
N PHE A 64 6.79 -10.12 -2.08
CA PHE A 64 6.39 -11.21 -2.96
C PHE A 64 7.30 -11.39 -4.18
N ILE A 65 8.48 -10.75 -4.23
CA ILE A 65 9.33 -10.70 -5.44
C ILE A 65 9.75 -12.07 -5.98
N GLU A 66 9.80 -13.10 -5.13
CA GLU A 66 10.11 -14.48 -5.55
C GLU A 66 8.95 -15.17 -6.30
N ALA A 67 7.72 -14.66 -6.20
CA ALA A 67 6.55 -15.14 -6.94
C ALA A 67 6.28 -14.38 -8.27
N VAL A 68 7.11 -13.39 -8.62
CA VAL A 68 6.78 -12.33 -9.60
C VAL A 68 6.99 -12.69 -11.09
N ARG A 69 7.51 -13.86 -11.45
CA ARG A 69 7.93 -14.10 -12.85
C ARG A 69 6.80 -14.12 -13.88
N GLU A 70 5.54 -14.27 -13.48
CA GLU A 70 4.43 -14.44 -14.44
C GLU A 70 3.52 -13.21 -14.59
N HIS A 71 3.23 -12.44 -13.52
CA HIS A 71 2.28 -11.31 -13.57
C HIS A 71 2.60 -10.14 -12.60
N PRO A 72 3.65 -9.32 -12.87
CA PRO A 72 4.07 -8.24 -11.98
C PRO A 72 2.98 -7.21 -11.69
N GLY A 73 2.14 -6.89 -12.69
CA GLY A 73 1.08 -5.89 -12.53
C GLY A 73 -0.04 -6.29 -11.56
N VAL A 74 -0.30 -7.60 -11.37
CA VAL A 74 -1.33 -8.08 -10.44
C VAL A 74 -0.86 -7.92 -9.00
N ILE A 75 0.41 -8.27 -8.72
CA ILE A 75 1.01 -8.12 -7.39
C ILE A 75 1.10 -6.65 -6.98
N CYS A 76 1.50 -5.77 -7.91
CA CYS A 76 1.49 -4.33 -7.64
C CYS A 76 0.08 -3.81 -7.29
N SER A 77 -0.97 -4.32 -7.94
CA SER A 77 -2.36 -3.97 -7.59
C SER A 77 -2.74 -4.43 -6.19
N VAL A 78 -2.29 -5.61 -5.73
CA VAL A 78 -2.50 -6.05 -4.33
C VAL A 78 -1.89 -5.05 -3.35
N HIS A 79 -0.65 -4.60 -3.60
CA HIS A 79 0.03 -3.67 -2.71
C HIS A 79 -0.61 -2.29 -2.67
N ALA A 80 -1.04 -1.78 -3.84
CA ALA A 80 -1.82 -0.55 -3.92
C ALA A 80 -3.12 -0.68 -3.10
N GLY A 81 -3.80 -1.82 -3.25
CA GLY A 81 -5.02 -2.12 -2.50
C GLY A 81 -4.78 -2.12 -1.00
N LEU A 82 -3.70 -2.75 -0.53
CA LEU A 82 -3.36 -2.79 0.90
C LEU A 82 -3.19 -1.40 1.49
N ALA A 83 -2.43 -0.52 0.83
CA ALA A 83 -2.24 0.85 1.31
C ALA A 83 -3.57 1.63 1.32
N ARG A 84 -4.41 1.46 0.29
CA ARG A 84 -5.76 2.05 0.20
C ARG A 84 -6.68 1.56 1.33
N GLY A 85 -6.70 0.25 1.56
CA GLY A 85 -7.48 -0.38 2.61
C GLY A 85 -7.06 0.10 4.00
N GLY A 86 -5.76 0.25 4.23
CA GLY A 86 -5.23 0.77 5.48
C GLY A 86 -5.59 2.23 5.71
N MET A 87 -5.44 3.09 4.70
CA MET A 87 -5.88 4.49 4.78
C MET A 87 -7.37 4.59 5.08
N ALA A 88 -8.21 3.81 4.38
CA ALA A 88 -9.65 3.79 4.61
C ALA A 88 -10.02 3.33 6.04
N ALA A 89 -9.35 2.29 6.56
CA ALA A 89 -9.59 1.78 7.91
C ALA A 89 -9.28 2.81 9.00
N LEU A 90 -8.34 3.72 8.72
CA LEU A 90 -7.92 4.79 9.63
C LEU A 90 -8.74 6.07 9.48
N GLY A 91 -9.67 6.13 8.52
CA GLY A 91 -10.47 7.32 8.21
C GLY A 91 -9.75 8.34 7.32
N GLY A 92 -8.64 7.96 6.68
CA GLY A 92 -7.95 8.75 5.67
C GLY A 92 -8.57 8.62 4.28
N ASP A 93 -8.08 9.44 3.33
CA ASP A 93 -8.53 9.43 1.95
C ASP A 93 -7.81 8.34 1.13
N ALA A 94 -8.51 7.25 0.83
CA ALA A 94 -7.98 6.15 0.04
C ALA A 94 -7.84 6.47 -1.46
N ASP A 95 -8.48 7.53 -1.95
CA ASP A 95 -8.39 7.92 -3.37
C ASP A 95 -7.12 8.74 -3.66
N GLN A 96 -6.46 9.26 -2.63
CA GLN A 96 -5.13 9.88 -2.76
C GLN A 96 -3.97 8.87 -2.75
N VAL A 97 -4.25 7.58 -2.51
CA VAL A 97 -3.22 6.56 -2.45
C VAL A 97 -2.91 6.04 -3.85
N GLU A 98 -1.66 6.24 -4.27
CA GLU A 98 -1.15 5.75 -5.55
C GLU A 98 0.17 5.00 -5.35
N LEU A 99 0.29 3.82 -5.95
CA LEU A 99 1.54 3.08 -6.00
C LEU A 99 2.05 3.03 -7.44
N LEU A 100 3.22 3.62 -7.67
CA LEU A 100 3.92 3.65 -8.95
C LEU A 100 5.02 2.57 -8.93
N PRO A 101 4.85 1.45 -9.65
CA PRO A 101 5.81 0.36 -9.64
C PRO A 101 7.11 0.78 -10.32
N PHE A 102 8.26 0.50 -9.70
CA PHE A 102 9.60 0.72 -10.27
C PHE A 102 9.82 2.15 -10.81
N ALA A 103 9.16 3.14 -10.23
CA ALA A 103 9.31 4.54 -10.60
C ALA A 103 10.64 5.14 -10.12
N GLU A 104 11.35 4.42 -9.25
CA GLU A 104 12.66 4.78 -8.73
C GLU A 104 13.63 3.59 -8.86
N PRO A 105 14.97 3.83 -8.84
CA PRO A 105 15.95 2.75 -8.87
C PRO A 105 15.69 1.73 -7.76
N ASP A 106 15.41 0.48 -8.17
CA ASP A 106 15.13 -0.67 -7.30
C ASP A 106 14.00 -0.46 -6.29
N ALA A 107 13.04 0.45 -6.57
CA ALA A 107 11.95 0.74 -5.65
C ALA A 107 10.65 1.17 -6.33
N CYS A 108 9.54 0.94 -5.64
CA CYS A 108 8.26 1.56 -6.00
C CYS A 108 8.10 2.90 -5.28
N ARG A 109 7.32 3.80 -5.86
CA ARG A 109 6.95 5.08 -5.22
C ARG A 109 5.51 5.01 -4.74
N LEU A 110 5.31 5.18 -3.45
CA LEU A 110 4.00 5.32 -2.82
C LEU A 110 3.68 6.80 -2.61
N ARG A 111 2.46 7.20 -2.94
CA ARG A 111 1.85 8.50 -2.61
C ARG A 111 0.63 8.25 -1.74
N LEU A 112 0.39 9.12 -0.77
CA LEU A 112 -0.68 8.99 0.23
C LEU A 112 -1.57 10.23 0.35
N GLY A 113 -1.28 11.30 -0.41
CA GLY A 113 -2.07 12.54 -0.39
C GLY A 113 -1.73 13.52 0.70
#